data_AF-A0A090W5R9-F1
#
_entry.id   AF-A0A090W5R9-F1
#
_cell.length_a   1.000
_cell.length_b   1.000
_cell.length_c   1.000
_cell.angle_alpha   90.00
_cell.angle_beta   90.00
_cell.angle_gamma   90.00
#
_symmetry.space_group_name_H-M   'P 1'
#
loop_
_entity.id
_entity.type
_entity.pdbx_description
1 polymer ?
#
loop_
_entity_poly.entity_id
_entity_poly.type
_entity_poly.pdbx_seq_one_letter_code
_entity_poly.pdbx_strand_id
1 'polypeptide(L)'
;MMGEWLKPKWGKDLYSIGTFVASGRYADYDGTIKTISEPEKNDSLIDIKTIIHQLPMEATFIEIPDKACKNTGWLFEEVIMNDTFIDLKKTNTMTLSQHYDGLIFIKQVSIPKFLKND
;
A
#
# COMPACT_ATOMS: atom_id res chain seq x y z
N MET A 1 -8.88 13.45 -1.26
CA MET A 1 -8.87 12.54 -0.08
C MET A 1 -8.81 13.35 1.21
N MET A 2 -9.25 12.81 2.36
CA MET A 2 -9.23 13.52 3.66
C MET A 2 -7.83 14.07 4.03
N GLY A 3 -6.76 13.36 3.68
CA GLY A 3 -5.38 13.82 3.89
C GLY A 3 -5.05 15.15 3.22
N GLU A 4 -5.54 15.39 1.99
CA GLU A 4 -5.32 16.65 1.27
C GLU A 4 -6.02 17.84 1.94
N TRP A 5 -7.14 17.59 2.62
CA TRP A 5 -7.86 18.61 3.40
C TRP A 5 -7.19 18.91 4.74
N LEU A 6 -6.52 17.92 5.34
CA LEU A 6 -5.82 18.07 6.61
C LEU A 6 -4.44 18.72 6.45
N LYS A 7 -3.77 18.52 5.31
CA LYS A 7 -2.42 19.02 5.04
C LYS A 7 -2.26 20.54 5.21
N PRO A 8 -3.17 21.42 4.74
CA PRO A 8 -3.05 22.86 4.95
C PRO A 8 -3.13 23.28 6.43
N LYS A 9 -3.84 22.51 7.26
CA LYS A 9 -4.04 22.83 8.67
C LYS A 9 -2.91 22.33 9.57
N TRP A 10 -2.41 21.13 9.28
CA TRP A 10 -1.47 20.44 10.17
C TRP A 10 -0.05 20.34 9.60
N GLY A 11 0.13 20.48 8.28
CA GLY A 11 1.45 20.56 7.66
C GLY A 11 2.42 19.48 8.13
N LYS A 12 3.48 19.90 8.83
CA LYS A 12 4.53 19.04 9.37
C LYS A 12 4.13 18.26 10.63
N ASP A 13 3.05 18.65 11.28
CA ASP A 13 2.50 17.97 12.46
C ASP A 13 1.56 16.81 12.06
N LEU A 14 1.34 16.60 10.75
CA LEU A 14 0.61 15.47 10.20
C LEU A 14 1.60 14.42 9.71
N TYR A 15 1.46 13.20 10.22
CA TYR A 15 2.21 12.03 9.73
C TYR A 15 1.23 11.02 9.12
N SER A 16 1.48 10.65 7.88
CA SER A 16 0.61 9.82 7.05
C SER A 16 1.25 8.45 6.82
N ILE A 17 0.47 7.40 7.12
CA ILE A 17 0.94 6.01 6.99
C ILE A 17 0.09 5.26 5.98
N GLY A 18 0.74 4.72 4.95
CA GLY A 18 0.12 3.81 3.99
C GLY A 18 0.25 2.36 4.45
N THR A 19 -0.80 1.55 4.30
CA THR A 19 -0.74 0.11 4.61
C THR A 19 -1.00 -0.69 3.34
N PHE A 20 -0.09 -1.60 3.00
CA PHE A 20 -0.16 -2.40 1.78
C PHE A 20 0.06 -3.88 2.06
N VAL A 21 -0.64 -4.71 1.29
CA VAL A 21 -0.74 -6.16 1.50
C VAL A 21 -0.36 -6.90 0.22
N ALA A 22 0.39 -8.00 0.34
CA ALA A 22 0.86 -8.75 -0.83
C ALA A 22 -0.04 -9.95 -1.19
N SER A 23 -0.58 -10.64 -0.19
CA SER A 23 -1.33 -11.88 -0.40
C SER A 23 -2.37 -12.13 0.68
N GLY A 24 -3.26 -13.08 0.43
CA GLY A 24 -4.28 -13.52 1.37
C GLY A 24 -5.69 -13.14 0.93
N ARG A 25 -6.59 -13.01 1.91
CA ARG A 25 -8.02 -12.78 1.67
C ARG A 25 -8.52 -11.62 2.51
N TYR A 26 -9.39 -10.81 1.92
CA TYR A 26 -10.03 -9.66 2.57
C TYR A 26 -11.53 -9.69 2.34
N ALA A 27 -12.27 -8.96 3.18
CA ALA A 27 -13.69 -8.70 2.95
C ALA A 27 -13.82 -7.33 2.30
N ASP A 28 -14.55 -7.27 1.19
CA ASP A 28 -14.88 -6.01 0.52
C ASP A 28 -16.00 -5.26 1.26
N TYR A 29 -16.36 -4.06 0.82
CA TYR A 29 -17.35 -3.20 1.48
C TYR A 29 -18.74 -3.85 1.62
N ASP A 30 -19.08 -4.82 0.77
CA ASP A 30 -20.34 -5.58 0.79
C ASP A 30 -20.25 -6.88 1.63
N GLY A 31 -19.11 -7.13 2.27
CA GLY A 31 -18.83 -8.35 3.02
C GLY A 31 -18.40 -9.54 2.15
N THR A 32 -18.33 -9.39 0.83
CA THR A 32 -17.86 -10.44 -0.08
C THR A 32 -16.38 -10.70 0.17
N ILE A 33 -16.01 -11.97 0.36
CA ILE A 33 -14.61 -12.34 0.55
C ILE A 33 -13.89 -12.40 -0.81
N LYS A 34 -12.86 -11.58 -0.95
CA LYS A 34 -11.97 -11.53 -2.12
C LYS A 34 -10.59 -12.04 -1.78
N THR A 35 -9.90 -12.55 -2.79
CA THR A 35 -8.48 -12.94 -2.72
C THR A 35 -7.67 -11.81 -3.34
N ILE A 36 -6.54 -11.47 -2.70
CA ILE A 36 -5.60 -10.50 -3.27
C ILE A 36 -5.02 -11.11 -4.54
N SER A 37 -5.05 -10.36 -5.66
CA SER A 37 -4.51 -10.85 -6.93
C SER A 37 -2.99 -10.98 -6.88
N GLU A 38 -2.44 -11.85 -7.74
CA GLU A 38 -1.00 -11.96 -7.92
C GLU A 38 -0.39 -10.62 -8.38
N PRO A 39 0.92 -10.39 -8.12
CA PRO A 39 1.61 -9.21 -8.61
C PRO A 39 1.49 -9.09 -10.14
N GLU A 40 1.20 -7.89 -10.62
CA GLU A 40 1.15 -7.60 -12.04
C GLU A 40 2.55 -7.70 -12.65
N LYS A 41 2.67 -8.41 -13.77
CA LYS A 41 3.91 -8.46 -14.55
C LYS A 41 3.90 -7.32 -15.56
N ASN A 42 4.74 -6.33 -15.33
CA ASN A 42 4.90 -5.19 -16.21
C ASN A 42 6.40 -4.91 -16.40
N ASP A 43 6.82 -4.68 -17.65
CA ASP A 43 8.23 -4.46 -17.99
C ASP A 43 8.71 -3.04 -17.63
N SER A 44 7.78 -2.09 -17.45
CA SER A 44 8.09 -0.68 -17.23
C SER A 44 7.87 -0.23 -15.78
N LEU A 45 6.98 -0.91 -15.04
CA LEU A 45 6.59 -0.53 -13.68
C LEU A 45 6.67 -1.71 -12.73
N ILE A 46 7.13 -1.46 -11.52
CA ILE A 46 7.15 -2.46 -10.45
C ILE A 46 5.79 -2.51 -9.76
N ASP A 47 5.30 -3.71 -9.45
CA ASP A 47 4.15 -3.92 -8.57
C ASP A 47 4.61 -3.98 -7.12
N ILE A 48 3.94 -3.22 -6.25
CA ILE A 48 4.25 -3.13 -4.81
C ILE A 48 4.28 -4.50 -4.14
N LYS A 49 3.43 -5.44 -4.55
CA LYS A 49 3.35 -6.78 -3.98
C LYS A 49 4.65 -7.56 -4.20
N THR A 50 5.34 -7.34 -5.32
CA THR A 50 6.66 -7.94 -5.60
C THR A 50 7.69 -7.51 -4.56
N ILE A 51 7.67 -6.23 -4.18
CA ILE A 51 8.57 -5.68 -3.17
C ILE A 51 8.26 -6.30 -1.81
N ILE A 52 6.97 -6.32 -1.42
CA ILE A 52 6.54 -6.86 -0.12
C ILE A 52 6.91 -8.35 0.01
N HIS A 53 6.75 -9.15 -1.04
CA HIS A 53 7.11 -10.56 -1.01
C HIS A 53 8.60 -10.81 -0.76
N GLN A 54 9.48 -9.90 -1.19
CA GLN A 54 10.92 -10.02 -1.02
C GLN A 54 11.42 -9.60 0.37
N LEU A 55 10.59 -8.93 1.17
CA LEU A 55 10.96 -8.54 2.54
C LEU A 55 11.18 -9.80 3.39
N PRO A 56 12.09 -9.79 4.37
CA PRO A 56 12.32 -10.96 5.21
C PRO A 56 11.17 -11.21 6.20
N MET A 57 10.52 -10.16 6.69
CA MET A 57 9.53 -10.22 7.76
C MET A 57 8.09 -10.29 7.23
N GLU A 58 7.18 -10.88 8.01
CA GLU A 58 5.74 -10.93 7.71
C GLU A 58 5.08 -9.56 7.69
N ALA A 59 5.54 -8.67 8.58
CA ALA A 59 5.16 -7.27 8.59
C ALA A 59 6.42 -6.41 8.72
N THR A 60 6.48 -5.32 7.95
CA THR A 60 7.62 -4.40 7.93
C THR A 60 7.11 -2.97 7.92
N PHE A 61 7.68 -2.12 8.76
CA PHE A 61 7.51 -0.68 8.67
C PHE A 61 8.72 -0.06 7.97
N ILE A 62 8.47 0.84 7.02
CA ILE A 62 9.50 1.62 6.34
C ILE A 62 9.11 3.10 6.43
N GLU A 63 10.00 3.91 6.99
CA GLU A 63 9.91 5.36 6.89
C GLU A 63 10.39 5.81 5.51
N ILE A 64 9.64 6.70 4.86
CA ILE A 64 10.03 7.25 3.56
C ILE A 64 11.11 8.31 3.81
N PRO A 65 12.31 8.17 3.23
CA PRO A 65 13.35 9.17 3.41
C PRO A 65 13.00 10.47 2.68
N ASP A 66 13.61 11.58 3.07
CA ASP A 66 13.41 12.88 2.38
C ASP A 66 13.90 12.87 0.92
N LYS A 67 14.83 11.95 0.58
CA LYS A 67 15.48 11.88 -0.73
C LYS A 67 15.68 10.44 -1.17
N ALA A 68 15.59 10.22 -2.48
CA ALA A 68 15.88 8.94 -3.11
C ALA A 68 17.33 8.52 -2.88
N CYS A 69 17.54 7.26 -2.53
CA CYS A 69 18.84 6.60 -2.54
C CYS A 69 18.74 5.27 -3.30
N LYS A 70 19.87 4.58 -3.50
CA LYS A 70 19.95 3.37 -4.33
C LYS A 70 18.90 2.29 -3.98
N ASN A 71 18.54 2.17 -2.71
CA ASN A 71 17.62 1.12 -2.23
C ASN A 71 16.18 1.62 -2.03
N THR A 72 15.96 2.93 -2.09
CA THR A 72 14.65 3.57 -1.85
C THR A 72 14.12 4.33 -3.06
N GLY A 73 14.84 4.32 -4.19
CA GLY A 73 14.47 5.06 -5.39
C GLY A 73 13.05 4.77 -5.87
N TRP A 74 12.62 3.51 -5.77
CA TRP A 74 11.27 3.08 -6.13
C TRP A 74 10.14 3.78 -5.33
N LEU A 75 10.43 4.33 -4.14
CA LEU A 75 9.44 5.13 -3.37
C LEU A 75 9.12 6.49 -4.04
N PHE A 76 9.97 6.92 -4.97
CA PHE A 76 9.89 8.21 -5.68
C PHE A 76 9.48 8.05 -7.15
N GLU A 77 9.21 6.83 -7.59
CA GLU A 77 8.76 6.49 -8.93
C GLU A 77 7.29 6.04 -8.91
N GLU A 78 6.68 5.86 -10.07
CA GLU A 78 5.35 5.25 -10.16
C GLU A 78 5.43 3.73 -9.89
N VAL A 79 4.53 3.25 -9.05
CA VAL A 79 4.43 1.84 -8.65
C VAL A 79 3.01 1.36 -8.86
N ILE A 80 2.81 0.12 -9.30
CA ILE A 80 1.48 -0.50 -9.45
C ILE A 80 0.94 -0.91 -8.07
N MET A 81 -0.33 -0.59 -7.81
CA MET A 81 -1.01 -0.63 -6.50
C MET A 81 -2.35 -1.38 -6.56
N ASN A 82 -2.39 -2.55 -7.20
CA ASN A 82 -3.61 -3.35 -7.31
C ASN A 82 -4.12 -3.84 -5.93
N ASP A 83 -5.45 -3.95 -5.76
CA ASP A 83 -6.19 -4.44 -4.56
C ASP A 83 -5.97 -3.69 -3.24
N THR A 84 -5.02 -2.77 -3.18
CA THR A 84 -4.60 -2.11 -1.94
C THR A 84 -5.13 -0.68 -1.82
N PHE A 85 -5.88 -0.22 -2.83
CA PHE A 85 -6.45 1.11 -2.85
C PHE A 85 -7.84 1.11 -3.50
N ILE A 86 -8.74 1.93 -2.94
CA ILE A 86 -10.02 2.27 -3.57
C ILE A 86 -9.74 3.48 -4.45
N ASP A 87 -9.34 3.25 -5.71
CA ASP A 87 -9.24 4.37 -6.64
C ASP A 87 -10.60 4.70 -7.27
N LEU A 88 -11.11 5.88 -6.95
CA LEU A 88 -12.28 6.46 -7.59
C LEU A 88 -12.00 6.92 -9.04
N LYS A 89 -10.72 7.04 -9.44
CA LYS A 89 -10.27 7.45 -10.78
C LYS A 89 -9.80 6.30 -11.69
N LYS A 90 -9.82 5.04 -11.21
CA LYS A 90 -9.35 3.84 -11.94
C LYS A 90 -7.88 3.83 -12.40
N THR A 91 -7.05 4.72 -11.87
CA THR A 91 -5.59 4.62 -11.91
C THR A 91 -5.11 3.59 -10.88
N ASN A 92 -4.27 2.66 -11.30
CA ASN A 92 -3.68 1.66 -10.42
C ASN A 92 -2.20 1.94 -10.12
N THR A 93 -1.72 3.16 -10.38
CA THR A 93 -0.33 3.57 -10.14
C THR A 93 -0.26 4.72 -9.12
N MET A 94 0.83 4.79 -8.36
CA MET A 94 1.07 5.86 -7.39
C MET A 94 2.57 6.06 -7.14
N THR A 95 2.97 7.31 -6.91
CA THR A 95 4.27 7.65 -6.30
C THR A 95 4.12 7.76 -4.78
N LEU A 96 4.65 6.79 -4.04
CA LEU A 96 4.40 6.63 -2.59
C LEU A 96 4.87 7.83 -1.75
N SER A 97 6.06 8.36 -2.05
CA SER A 97 6.64 9.52 -1.34
C SER A 97 5.83 10.81 -1.47
N GLN A 98 4.92 10.92 -2.44
CA GLN A 98 4.04 12.09 -2.57
C GLN A 98 2.80 11.99 -1.65
N HIS A 99 2.50 10.80 -1.14
CA HIS A 99 1.24 10.49 -0.48
C HIS A 99 1.41 10.08 0.99
N TYR A 100 2.56 9.53 1.36
CA TYR A 100 2.81 8.96 2.68
C TYR A 100 4.16 9.40 3.24
N ASP A 101 4.26 9.43 4.56
CA ASP A 101 5.52 9.64 5.29
C ASP A 101 6.13 8.29 5.74
N GLY A 102 5.28 7.28 5.96
CA GLY A 102 5.69 5.93 6.31
C GLY A 102 4.77 4.87 5.72
N LEU A 103 5.28 3.65 5.61
CA LEU A 103 4.61 2.53 4.98
C LEU A 103 4.64 1.31 5.91
N ILE A 104 3.50 0.64 6.03
CA ILE A 104 3.37 -0.68 6.65
C ILE A 104 3.12 -1.68 5.53
N PHE A 105 4.01 -2.66 5.42
CA PHE A 105 3.90 -3.78 4.50
C PHE A 105 3.54 -5.03 5.25
N ILE A 106 2.56 -5.78 4.74
CA ILE A 106 2.11 -7.05 5.31
C ILE A 106 2.11 -8.09 4.19
N LYS A 107 2.87 -9.17 4.36
CA LYS A 107 2.96 -10.23 3.35
C LYS A 107 1.63 -10.95 3.15
N GLN A 108 0.98 -11.32 4.24
CA GLN A 108 -0.22 -12.13 4.19
C GLN A 108 -1.28 -11.63 5.18
N VAL A 109 -2.50 -11.44 4.69
CA VAL A 109 -3.66 -11.09 5.50
C VAL A 109 -4.72 -12.20 5.49
N SER A 110 -5.59 -12.15 6.49
CA SER A 110 -6.73 -13.05 6.61
C SER A 110 -8.02 -12.26 6.85
N ILE A 111 -9.15 -12.91 6.62
CA ILE A 111 -10.45 -12.29 6.83
C ILE A 111 -10.63 -11.87 8.30
N PRO A 112 -11.29 -10.71 8.56
CA PRO A 112 -11.58 -10.28 9.91
C PRO A 112 -12.39 -11.32 10.69
N LYS A 113 -12.06 -11.50 11.98
CA LYS A 113 -12.70 -12.54 12.83
C LYS A 113 -14.21 -12.37 12.97
N PHE A 114 -14.74 -11.15 12.96
CA PHE A 114 -16.17 -10.91 13.10
C PHE A 114 -17.01 -11.36 11.90
N LEU A 115 -16.36 -11.71 10.77
CA LEU A 115 -16.99 -12.32 9.60
C LEU A 115 -16.80 -13.84 9.57
N LYS A 116 -16.00 -14.40 10.48
CA LYS A 116 -15.97 -15.85 10.72
C LYS A 116 -17.21 -16.17 11.55
N ASN A 117 -18.27 -16.64 10.89
CA ASN A 117 -19.32 -17.36 11.58
C ASN A 117 -18.68 -18.69 12.03
N ASP A 118 -18.28 -18.77 13.29
CA ASP A 118 -17.91 -20.05 13.93
C ASP A 118 -19.15 -20.94 14.08
#